data_AF-A0A2M7CAA6-F1
#
_entry.id   AF-A0A2M7CAA6-F1
#
_cell.length_a   1.000
_cell.length_b   1.000
_cell.length_c   1.000
_cell.angle_alpha   90.00
_cell.angle_beta   90.00
_cell.angle_gamma   90.00
#
_symmetry.space_group_name_H-M   'P 1'
#
loop_
_entity.id
_entity.type
_entity.pdbx_description
1 polymer ?
#
loop_
_entity_poly.entity_id
_entity_poly.type
_entity_poly.pdbx_seq_one_letter_code
_entity_poly.pdbx_strand_id
1 'polypeptide(L)' 'MKSVDQLAKKAMGLRPTERIRLVEAILYSLDKPDPEIEKSWIAESEARYKAYKRGELEAIDWEEIRKRYER' A
#
# COMPACT_ATOMS: atom_id res chain seq x y z
N MET A 1 -5.74 -25.37 19.29
CA MET A 1 -5.54 -24.24 18.36
C MET A 1 -6.10 -22.98 19.00
N LYS A 2 -5.45 -21.81 18.91
CA LYS A 2 -6.01 -20.55 19.45
C LYS A 2 -7.13 -20.05 18.54
N SER A 3 -8.18 -19.43 19.09
CA SER A 3 -9.22 -18.80 18.25
C SER A 3 -8.69 -17.53 17.58
N VAL A 4 -9.36 -17.09 16.51
CA VAL A 4 -9.03 -15.84 15.80
C VAL A 4 -9.06 -14.65 16.77
N ASP A 5 -10.07 -14.56 17.63
CA ASP A 5 -10.17 -13.48 18.63
C ASP A 5 -9.00 -13.47 19.62
N GLN A 6 -8.51 -14.65 20.03
CA GLN A 6 -7.34 -14.76 20.90
C GLN A 6 -6.05 -14.31 20.21
N LEU A 7 -5.92 -14.56 18.91
CA LEU A 7 -4.79 -14.11 18.10
C LEU A 7 -4.86 -12.60 17.86
N ALA A 8 -6.04 -12.06 17.54
CA ALA A 8 -6.28 -10.63 17.36
C ALA A 8 -5.97 -9.84 18.65
N LYS A 9 -6.41 -10.32 19.82
CA LYS A 9 -6.08 -9.71 21.12
C LYS A 9 -4.57 -9.66 21.37
N LYS A 10 -3.83 -10.72 21.01
CA LYS A 10 -2.36 -10.73 21.13
C LYS A 10 -1.70 -9.77 20.15
N ALA A 11 -2.17 -9.72 18.90
CA ALA A 11 -1.68 -8.78 17.90
C ALA A 11 -1.89 -7.32 18.33
N MET A 12 -3.02 -7.00 18.95
CA MET A 12 -3.29 -5.65 19.48
C MET A 12 -2.28 -5.19 20.54
N GLY A 13 -1.69 -6.14 21.29
CA GLY A 13 -0.64 -5.86 22.28
C GLY A 13 0.76 -5.61 21.71
N LEU A 14 0.98 -5.81 20.41
CA LEU A 14 2.24 -5.50 19.75
C LEU A 14 2.41 -3.98 19.55
N ARG A 15 3.65 -3.53 19.40
CA ARG A 15 3.93 -2.13 19.01
C ARG A 15 3.33 -1.86 17.62
N PRO A 16 2.95 -0.61 17.29
CA PRO A 16 2.34 -0.28 16.00
C PRO A 16 3.11 -0.82 14.79
N THR A 17 4.44 -0.72 14.79
CA THR A 17 5.29 -1.23 13.70
C THR A 17 5.26 -2.75 13.58
N GLU A 18 5.20 -3.47 14.70
CA GLU A 18 5.09 -4.93 14.73
C GLU A 18 3.71 -5.41 14.26
N ARG A 19 2.66 -4.64 14.58
CA ARG A 19 1.31 -4.91 14.06
C ARG A 19 1.28 -4.81 12.54
N ILE A 20 1.87 -3.75 11.97
CA ILE A 20 1.94 -3.58 10.52
C ILE A 20 2.70 -4.74 9.88
N ARG A 21 3.87 -5.12 10.40
CA ARG A 21 4.64 -6.26 9.90
C ARG A 21 3.84 -7.57 9.93
N LEU A 22 3.05 -7.79 10.97
CA LEU A 22 2.19 -8.97 11.06
C LEU A 22 1.07 -8.94 10.02
N VAL A 23 0.43 -7.78 9.81
CA VAL A 23 -0.61 -7.60 8.78
C VAL A 23 -0.02 -7.88 7.39
N GLU A 24 1.14 -7.32 7.07
CA GLU A 24 1.84 -7.55 5.79
C GLU A 24 2.14 -9.03 5.55
N ALA A 25 2.64 -9.74 6.57
CA ALA A 25 2.93 -11.16 6.47
C ALA A 25 1.66 -12.00 6.23
N ILE A 26 0.54 -11.65 6.89
CA ILE A 26 -0.75 -12.31 6.68
C ILE A 26 -1.25 -12.03 5.26
N LEU A 27 -1.24 -10.78 4.81
CA LEU A 27 -1.68 -10.41 3.46
C LEU A 27 -0.86 -11.14 2.39
N TYR A 28 0.47 -11.15 2.52
CA TYR A 28 1.37 -11.87 1.62
C TYR A 28 1.09 -13.38 1.58
N SER A 29 0.62 -13.97 2.69
CA SER A 29 0.25 -15.39 2.72
C SER A 29 -1.04 -15.71 1.97
N LEU A 30 -1.93 -14.73 1.82
CA LEU A 30 -3.23 -14.86 1.16
C LEU A 30 -3.15 -14.55 -0.33
N ASP A 31 -2.39 -13.52 -0.68
CA ASP A 31 -2.23 -13.04 -2.04
C ASP A 31 -0.76 -12.73 -2.28
N LYS A 32 -0.08 -13.67 -2.95
CA LYS A 32 1.33 -13.50 -3.28
C LYS A 32 1.41 -12.65 -4.55
N PRO A 33 2.20 -11.56 -4.55
CA PRO A 33 2.42 -10.77 -5.75
C PRO A 33 2.93 -11.65 -6.90
N ASP A 34 2.31 -11.50 -8.06
CA ASP A 34 2.84 -12.07 -9.30
C ASP A 34 4.08 -11.26 -9.72
N PRO A 35 5.28 -11.87 -9.81
CA PRO A 35 6.51 -11.16 -10.15
C PRO A 35 6.46 -10.44 -11.51
N GLU A 36 5.71 -10.95 -12.48
CA GLU A 36 5.60 -10.32 -13.79
C GLU A 36 4.68 -9.10 -13.75
N ILE A 37 3.61 -9.15 -12.94
CA ILE A 37 2.76 -7.99 -12.67
C ILE A 37 3.56 -6.93 -11.91
N GLU A 38 4.33 -7.31 -10.89
CA GLU A 38 5.18 -6.40 -10.12
C GLU A 38 6.20 -5.69 -11.01
N LYS A 39 6.90 -6.44 -11.87
CA LYS A 39 7.85 -5.90 -12.85
C LYS A 39 7.18 -4.93 -13.82
N SER A 40 5.99 -5.26 -14.31
CA SER A 40 5.22 -4.39 -15.21
C SER A 40 4.79 -3.10 -14.51
N TRP A 41 4.38 -3.19 -13.25
CA TRP A 41 4.00 -2.03 -12.43
C TRP A 41 5.18 -1.10 -12.14
N ILE A 42 6.36 -1.65 -11.86
CA ILE A 42 7.59 -0.85 -11.67
C ILE A 42 7.91 -0.07 -12.95
N ALA A 43 7.91 -0.75 -14.10
CA ALA A 43 8.20 -0.11 -15.38
C ALA A 43 7.22 1.01 -15.71
N GLU A 44 5.92 0.76 -15.54
CA GLU A 44 4.87 1.75 -15.79
C GLU A 44 4.96 2.96 -14.83
N SER A 45 5.18 2.70 -13.53
CA SER A 45 5.29 3.75 -12.52
C SER A 45 6.47 4.68 -12.81
N GLU A 46 7.63 4.12 -13.15
CA GLU A 46 8.79 4.91 -13.54
C GLU A 46 8.55 5.70 -14.82
N ALA A 47 7.92 5.09 -15.83
CA ALA A 47 7.61 5.75 -17.09
C ALA A 47 6.69 6.95 -16.87
N ARG A 48 5.60 6.78 -16.11
CA ARG A 48 4.66 7.86 -15.75
C ARG A 48 5.33 8.97 -14.97
N TYR A 49 6.17 8.63 -13.99
CA TYR A 49 6.88 9.62 -13.21
C TYR A 49 7.84 10.46 -14.08
N LYS A 50 8.54 9.81 -15.02
CA LYS A 50 9.41 10.51 -15.98
C LYS A 50 8.61 11.42 -16.93
N ALA A 51 7.47 10.96 -17.44
CA ALA A 51 6.58 11.76 -18.29
C ALA A 51 6.03 12.99 -17.54
N TYR A 52 5.58 12.80 -16.29
CA TYR A 52 5.16 13.90 -15.42
C TYR A 52 6.27 14.94 -15.22
N LYS A 53 7.51 14.51 -14.93
CA LYS A 53 8.65 15.46 -14.81
C LYS A 53 8.94 16.25 -16.08
N ARG A 54 8.63 15.70 -17.26
CA ARG A 54 8.78 16.39 -18.55
C ARG A 54 7.59 17.29 -18.89
N GLY A 55 6.53 17.29 -18.07
CA GLY A 55 5.30 18.03 -18.35
C GLY A 55 4.41 17.36 -19.39
N GLU A 56 4.65 16.07 -19.70
CA GLU A 56 3.89 15.30 -20.70
C GLU A 56 2.64 14.63 -20.09
N LEU A 57 2.48 14.71 -18.78
CA LEU A 57 1.39 14.11 -18.04
C LEU A 57 0.76 15.16 -17.12
N GLU A 58 -0.53 15.41 -17.31
CA GLU A 58 -1.31 16.29 -16.44
C GLU A 58 -1.47 15.63 -15.07
N ALA A 59 -1.14 16.38 -14.01
CA ALA A 59 -1.35 15.96 -12.64
C ALA A 59 -2.36 16.88 -11.97
N ILE A 60 -3.12 16.31 -11.03
CA ILE A 60 -4.02 17.07 -10.18
C ILE A 60 -3.25 17.48 -8.93
N ASP A 61 -3.37 18.74 -8.55
CA ASP A 61 -2.71 19.26 -7.35
C ASP A 61 -3.26 18.59 -6.08
N TRP A 62 -2.36 18.22 -5.18
CA TRP A 62 -2.73 17.52 -3.94
C TRP A 62 -3.65 18.38 -3.06
N GLU A 63 -3.46 19.70 -3.01
CA GLU A 63 -4.29 20.60 -2.21
C GLU A 63 -5.71 20.70 -2.76
N GLU A 64 -5.87 20.62 -4.08
CA GLU A 64 -7.19 20.56 -4.72
C GLU A 64 -7.95 19.29 -4.29
N ILE A 65 -7.28 18.13 -4.34
CA ILE A 65 -7.88 16.87 -3.88
C ILE A 65 -8.18 16.91 -2.38
N ARG A 66 -7.24 17.40 -1.55
CA ARG A 66 -7.38 17.45 -0.10
C ARG A 66 -8.63 18.24 0.32
N LYS A 67 -8.83 19.43 -0.25
CA LYS A 67 -9.99 20.29 0.03
C LYS A 67 -11.33 19.62 -0.30
N ARG A 68 -11.40 18.72 -1.29
CA ARG A 68 -12.62 18.00 -1.65
C ARG A 68 -13.10 17.05 -0.54
N TYR A 69 -12.18 16.57 0.30
CA TYR A 69 -12.45 15.58 1.34
C TYR A 69 -12.28 16.13 2.76
N GLU A 70 -11.84 17.38 2.92
CA GLU A 70 -11.95 18.11 4.18
C GLU A 70 -13.43 18.39 4.46
N ARG A 71 -14.00 17.66 5.43
CA ARG A 71 -15.29 17.97 6.05
C ARG A 71 -15.10 18.99 7.15
#